data_AF-A0A7C6RVK6-F1
#
_entry.id   AF-A0A7C6RVK6-F1
#
_cell.length_a   1.000
_cell.length_b   1.000
_cell.length_c   1.000
_cell.angle_alpha   90.00
_cell.angle_beta   90.00
_cell.angle_gamma   90.00
#
_symmetry.space_group_name_H-M   'P 1'
#
loop_
_entity.id
_entity.type
_entity.pdbx_description
1 polymer ?
#
loop_
_entity_poly.entity_id
_entity_poly.type
_entity_poly.pdbx_seq_one_letter_code
_entity_poly.pdbx_strand_id
1 'polypeptide(L)'
;MNIYGIKGKVIKGRMLQSLECANCGNKLHRSFGVLRYFHLCGVPVLPIMEKVGIECTDCRWTLLDRQIPEKVRQEINSSIFERKHLLPILAG
;
A
#
# COMPACT_ATOMS: atom_id res chain seq x y z
N MET A 1 -4.57 4.34 -28.63
CA MET A 1 -3.42 5.00 -27.96
C MET A 1 -3.98 5.79 -26.78
N ASN A 2 -3.73 5.39 -25.54
CA ASN A 2 -4.21 6.15 -24.38
C ASN A 2 -3.24 7.30 -24.10
N ILE A 3 -3.71 8.53 -24.31
CA ILE A 3 -2.95 9.77 -24.11
C ILE A 3 -2.79 10.05 -22.60
N TYR A 4 -3.75 9.64 -21.77
CA TYR A 4 -3.68 9.76 -20.33
C TYR A 4 -4.39 8.59 -19.63
N GLY A 5 -4.11 8.40 -18.34
CA GLY A 5 -4.80 7.40 -17.52
C GLY A 5 -4.24 7.26 -16.10
N ILE A 6 -4.90 6.46 -15.28
CA ILE A 6 -4.46 6.16 -13.91
C ILE A 6 -3.94 4.73 -13.88
N LYS A 7 -2.71 4.52 -13.39
CA LYS A 7 -2.20 3.17 -13.11
C LYS A 7 -1.83 3.05 -11.64
N GLY A 8 -2.05 1.86 -11.09
CA GLY A 8 -1.72 1.51 -9.71
C GLY A 8 -0.60 0.48 -9.62
N LYS A 9 0.20 0.57 -8.56
CA LYS A 9 1.19 -0.44 -8.15
C LYS A 9 0.91 -0.83 -6.70
N VAL A 10 1.11 -2.11 -6.40
CA VAL A 10 1.12 -2.61 -5.03
C VAL A 10 2.58 -2.75 -4.58
N ILE A 11 2.92 -2.10 -3.47
CA ILE A 11 4.25 -2.15 -2.88
C ILE A 11 4.18 -3.12 -1.70
N LYS A 12 5.01 -4.15 -1.70
CA LYS A 12 5.06 -5.11 -0.59
C LYS A 12 5.70 -4.41 0.61
N GLY A 13 5.02 -4.45 1.75
CA GLY A 13 5.54 -3.99 3.02
C GLY A 13 6.11 -5.14 3.84
N ARG A 14 6.41 -4.84 5.10
CA ARG A 14 6.92 -5.80 6.08
C ARG A 14 5.82 -6.64 6.74
N MET A 15 6.24 -7.67 7.45
CA MET A 15 5.38 -8.47 8.32
C MET A 15 5.09 -7.70 9.61
N LEU A 16 3.86 -7.82 10.11
CA LEU A 16 3.38 -7.18 11.34
C LEU A 16 2.79 -8.25 12.26
N GLN A 17 2.99 -8.07 13.56
CA GLN A 17 2.44 -8.94 14.62
C GLN A 17 1.66 -8.14 15.69
N SER A 18 1.42 -6.86 15.43
CA SER A 18 0.84 -5.89 16.38
C SER A 18 -0.69 -5.91 16.45
N LEU A 19 -1.36 -6.70 15.60
CA LEU A 19 -2.81 -6.74 15.46
C LEU A 19 -3.29 -8.18 15.43
N GLU A 20 -4.42 -8.44 16.08
CA GLU A 20 -5.14 -9.70 15.99
C GLU A 20 -6.18 -9.62 14.87
N CYS A 21 -6.23 -10.64 14.02
CA CYS A 21 -7.17 -10.70 12.91
C CYS A 21 -8.59 -10.94 13.44
N ALA A 22 -9.50 -10.00 13.18
CA ALA A 22 -10.90 -10.11 13.60
C ALA A 22 -11.65 -11.32 13.01
N ASN A 23 -11.12 -11.98 11.96
CA ASN A 23 -11.76 -13.11 11.31
C ASN A 23 -11.25 -14.48 11.79
N CYS A 24 -9.96 -14.61 12.13
CA CYS A 24 -9.36 -15.93 12.46
C CYS A 24 -8.49 -15.93 13.73
N GLY A 25 -8.31 -14.79 14.40
CA GLY A 25 -7.47 -14.69 15.60
C GLY A 25 -5.95 -14.74 15.35
N ASN A 26 -5.50 -14.96 14.11
CA ASN A 26 -4.08 -14.92 13.78
C ASN A 26 -3.51 -13.51 13.99
N LYS A 27 -2.26 -13.42 14.48
CA LYS A 27 -1.58 -12.14 14.73
C LYS A 27 -0.68 -11.71 13.58
N LEU A 28 -0.32 -12.64 12.69
CA LEU A 28 0.62 -12.36 11.61
C LEU A 28 -0.09 -11.75 10.40
N HIS A 29 0.34 -10.54 10.03
CA HIS A 29 -0.20 -9.80 8.90
C HIS A 29 0.91 -9.35 7.96
N ARG A 30 0.66 -9.36 6.66
CA ARG A 30 1.52 -8.75 5.65
C ARG A 30 1.00 -7.35 5.35
N SER A 31 1.85 -6.34 5.52
CA SER A 31 1.51 -4.98 5.09
C SER A 31 1.79 -4.77 3.60
N PHE A 32 1.06 -3.84 2.99
CA PHE A 32 1.29 -3.41 1.61
C PHE A 32 0.84 -1.96 1.42
N GLY A 33 1.41 -1.30 0.41
CA GLY A 33 0.99 0.01 -0.07
C GLY A 33 0.31 -0.11 -1.41
N VAL A 34 -0.67 0.75 -1.66
CA VAL A 34 -1.30 0.95 -2.96
C VAL A 34 -0.99 2.37 -3.38
N LEU A 35 -0.26 2.48 -4.47
CA LEU A 35 0.17 3.75 -5.05
C LEU A 35 -0.47 3.91 -6.42
N ARG A 36 -1.14 5.02 -6.69
CA ARG A 36 -1.68 5.32 -8.02
C ARG A 36 -1.08 6.61 -8.55
N TYR A 37 -0.68 6.58 -9.81
CA TYR A 37 -0.18 7.73 -10.53
C TYR A 37 -1.08 8.06 -11.71
N PHE A 38 -1.26 9.35 -11.94
CA PHE A 38 -1.71 9.85 -13.23
C PHE A 38 -0.55 9.76 -14.22
N HIS A 39 -0.84 9.19 -15.38
CA HIS A 39 0.11 9.03 -16.47
C HIS A 39 -0.32 9.87 -17.66
N LEU A 40 0.66 10.49 -18.32
CA LEU A 40 0.51 11.16 -19.60
C LEU A 40 1.47 10.51 -20.59
N CYS A 41 0.97 10.04 -21.73
CA CYS A 41 1.75 9.33 -22.75
C CYS A 41 2.60 8.18 -22.18
N GLY A 42 2.09 7.47 -21.16
CA GLY A 42 2.79 6.36 -20.51
C GLY A 42 3.79 6.76 -19.42
N VAL A 43 4.06 8.06 -19.23
CA VAL A 43 4.95 8.57 -18.18
C VAL A 43 4.15 8.90 -16.92
N PRO A 44 4.47 8.35 -15.74
CA PRO A 44 3.86 8.75 -14.47
C PRO A 44 4.26 10.19 -14.10
N VAL A 45 3.28 11.08 -14.00
CA VAL A 45 3.51 12.52 -13.78
C VAL A 45 3.33 12.90 -12.32
N LEU A 46 2.26 12.43 -11.69
CA LEU A 46 1.93 12.79 -10.31
C LEU A 46 1.22 11.66 -9.56
N PRO A 47 1.57 11.41 -8.29
CA PRO A 47 0.84 10.48 -7.44
C PRO A 47 -0.53 11.08 -7.11
N ILE A 48 -1.60 10.34 -7.39
CA ILE A 48 -2.96 10.74 -7.07
C ILE A 48 -3.51 10.05 -5.82
N MET A 49 -2.87 8.96 -5.39
CA MET A 49 -3.36 8.16 -4.27
C MET A 49 -2.25 7.35 -3.65
N GLU A 50 -2.18 7.44 -2.33
CA GLU A 50 -1.36 6.62 -1.46
C GLU A 50 -2.26 6.01 -0.40
N LYS A 51 -2.32 4.69 -0.35
CA LYS A 51 -3.06 3.95 0.69
C LYS A 51 -2.19 2.84 1.22
N VAL A 52 -2.41 2.47 2.47
CA VAL A 52 -1.79 1.29 3.07
C VAL A 52 -2.87 0.25 3.36
N GLY A 53 -2.44 -1.00 3.38
CA GLY A 53 -3.26 -2.16 3.66
C GLY A 53 -2.51 -3.17 4.50
N ILE A 54 -3.27 -4.01 5.20
CA ILE A 54 -2.75 -5.21 5.86
C ILE A 54 -3.61 -6.40 5.45
N GLU A 55 -2.96 -7.52 5.18
CA GLU A 55 -3.58 -8.80 4.85
C GLU A 55 -3.17 -9.84 5.89
N CYS A 56 -4.13 -10.54 6.49
CA CYS A 56 -3.83 -11.68 7.35
C CYS A 56 -3.16 -12.80 6.53
N THR A 57 -2.05 -13.35 7.02
CA THR A 57 -1.33 -14.39 6.29
C THR A 57 -2.05 -15.74 6.23
N ASP A 58 -3.03 -15.92 7.10
CA ASP A 58 -3.75 -17.19 7.26
C ASP A 58 -5.06 -17.17 6.47
N CYS A 59 -6.02 -16.33 6.86
CA CYS A 59 -7.33 -16.26 6.20
C CYS A 59 -7.45 -15.25 5.04
N ARG A 60 -6.39 -14.49 4.74
CA ARG A 60 -6.37 -13.40 3.73
C ARG A 60 -7.38 -12.27 3.96
N TRP A 61 -7.90 -12.15 5.18
CA TRP A 61 -8.71 -11.01 5.57
C TRP A 61 -7.89 -9.72 5.43
N THR A 62 -8.48 -8.71 4.78
CA THR A 62 -7.77 -7.49 4.40
C THR A 62 -8.41 -6.26 5.02
N LEU A 63 -7.59 -5.38 5.59
CA LEU A 63 -7.99 -4.06 6.06
C LEU A 63 -7.25 -2.99 5.26
N LEU A 64 -7.95 -1.92 4.91
CA LEU A 64 -7.43 -0.82 4.09
C LEU A 64 -7.58 0.53 4.79
N ASP A 65 -6.53 1.34 4.72
CA ASP A 65 -6.50 2.74 5.13
C ASP A 65 -7.18 2.98 6.50
N ARG A 66 -8.36 3.62 6.53
CA ARG A 66 -9.09 3.98 7.76
C ARG A 66 -9.58 2.78 8.58
N GLN A 67 -9.59 1.58 8.01
CA GLN A 67 -9.92 0.35 8.73
C GLN A 67 -8.75 -0.14 9.61
N ILE A 68 -7.55 0.40 9.39
CA ILE A 68 -6.35 0.10 10.16
C ILE A 68 -6.23 1.12 11.30
N PRO A 69 -5.90 0.70 12.53
CA PRO A 69 -5.63 1.63 13.62
C PRO A 69 -4.56 2.66 13.25
N GLU A 70 -4.81 3.93 13.58
CA GLU A 70 -4.01 5.07 13.10
C GLU A 70 -2.52 4.91 13.32
N LYS A 71 -2.12 4.43 14.51
CA LYS A 71 -0.71 4.21 14.86
C LYS A 71 -0.03 3.22 13.91
N VAL A 72 -0.70 2.10 13.61
CA VAL A 72 -0.17 1.08 12.70
C VAL A 72 -0.18 1.59 11.26
N ARG A 73 -1.22 2.34 10.87
CA ARG A 73 -1.32 2.97 9.57
C ARG A 73 -0.15 3.92 9.30
N GLN A 74 0.19 4.78 10.25
CA GLN A 74 1.32 5.71 10.16
C GLN A 74 2.67 4.98 10.08
N GLU A 75 2.84 3.92 10.87
CA GLU A 75 4.06 3.11 10.88
C GLU A 75 4.28 2.36 9.55
N ILE A 76 3.21 1.84 8.95
CA ILE A 76 3.28 1.24 7.61
C ILE A 76 3.56 2.30 6.56
N ASN A 77 2.89 3.45 6.64
CA ASN A 77 3.03 4.52 5.67
C ASN A 77 4.47 5.03 5.62
N SER A 78 5.07 5.34 6.78
CA SER A 78 6.47 5.77 6.84
C SER A 78 7.43 4.70 6.30
N SER A 79 7.19 3.43 6.57
CA SER A 79 8.02 2.33 6.06
C SER A 79 7.88 2.09 4.56
N ILE A 80 6.71 2.31 3.96
CA ILE A 80 6.43 1.96 2.56
C ILE A 80 6.66 3.15 1.62
N PHE A 81 6.25 4.34 2.04
CA PHE A 81 6.28 5.55 1.23
C PHE A 81 7.45 6.48 1.59
N GLU A 82 8.49 5.95 2.22
CA GLU A 82 9.76 6.66 2.36
C GLU A 82 10.24 7.16 0.98
N ARG A 83 10.72 8.42 0.93
CA ARG A 83 10.93 9.26 -0.29
C ARG A 83 11.61 8.56 -1.48
N LYS A 84 12.36 7.48 -1.26
CA LYS A 84 13.01 6.68 -2.30
C LYS A 84 12.02 5.84 -3.13
N HIS A 85 10.88 5.41 -2.57
CA HIS A 85 9.90 4.56 -3.27
C HIS A 85 8.83 5.36 -4.04
N LEU A 86 8.76 6.67 -3.83
CA LEU A 86 7.83 7.57 -4.51
C LEU A 86 8.35 8.09 -5.85
N LEU A 87 9.60 7.77 -6.21
CA LEU A 87 10.18 8.17 -7.47
C LEU A 87 9.60 7.31 -8.62
N PRO A 88 8.99 7.94 -9.64
CA PRO A 88 8.40 7.22 -10.75
C PRO A 88 9.38 6.31 -11.50
N ILE A 89 10.68 6.65 -11.45
CA ILE A 89 11.78 5.90 -12.09
C ILE A 89 12.08 4.57 -11.37
N LEU A 90 11.84 4.52 -10.05
CA LEU A 90 11.97 3.30 -9.24
C LEU A 90 10.65 2.52 -9.16
N ALA A 91 9.59 3.03 -9.79
CA ALA A 91 8.32 2.35 -9.95
C ALA A 91 8.31 1.36 -11.13
N GLY A 92 9.43 1.20 -11.85
CA GLY A 92 9.69 0.12 -12.82
C GLY A 92 9.62 -1.28 -12.22
#